data_AF-A0A924ERJ9-F1
#
_entry.id   AF-A0A924ERJ9-F1
#
_cell.length_a   1.000
_cell.length_b   1.000
_cell.length_c   1.000
_cell.angle_alpha   90.00
_cell.angle_beta   90.00
_cell.angle_gamma   90.00
#
_symmetry.space_group_name_H-M   'P 1'
#
loop_
_entity.id
_entity.type
_entity.pdbx_description
1 polymer ?
#
loop_
_entity_poly.entity_id
_entity_poly.type
_entity_poly.pdbx_seq_one_letter_code
_entity_poly.pdbx_strand_id
1 'polypeptide(L)'
;LFTVLDTLERLTDRRLVDLCTHSFATQTLKRVRKAMNAEAKEVLLPAAERAVRALELVQDGFYLRRQTGATSIEFTLADGTTESYTPERAAAEYIRVLRNATHGHGSNREDAVPRTDALLTHHDGNLHYDLPLLGYLYLLELLTGPDLLRQVLASSPRI
;
A
#
# COMPACT_ATOMS: atom_id res chain seq x y z
N LEU A 1 3.48 -9.08 6.88
CA LEU A 1 2.94 -7.86 6.23
C LEU A 1 1.43 -7.96 6.04
N PHE A 2 0.95 -8.86 5.19
CA PHE A 2 -0.45 -8.86 4.74
C PHE A 2 -1.48 -9.02 5.86
N THR A 3 -1.32 -9.97 6.78
CA THR A 3 -2.21 -10.12 7.95
C THR A 3 -2.36 -8.84 8.77
N VAL A 4 -1.28 -8.07 8.90
CA VAL A 4 -1.29 -6.79 9.64
C VAL A 4 -2.06 -5.74 8.86
N LEU A 5 -1.83 -5.62 7.54
CA LEU A 5 -2.58 -4.69 6.69
C LEU A 5 -4.06 -5.04 6.60
N ASP A 6 -4.43 -6.33 6.54
CA ASP A 6 -5.83 -6.77 6.54
C ASP A 6 -6.55 -6.40 7.84
N THR A 7 -5.84 -6.49 8.97
CA THR A 7 -6.35 -6.05 10.26
C THR A 7 -6.53 -4.53 10.28
N LEU A 8 -5.54 -3.79 9.79
CA LEU A 8 -5.56 -2.32 9.75
C LEU A 8 -6.62 -1.76 8.80
N GLU A 9 -6.87 -2.41 7.66
CA GLU A 9 -7.96 -2.05 6.73
C GLU A 9 -9.30 -2.00 7.47
N ARG A 10 -9.58 -3.01 8.32
CA ARG A 10 -10.79 -3.04 9.16
C ARG A 10 -10.76 -2.02 10.30
N LEU A 11 -9.62 -1.87 10.99
CA LEU A 11 -9.52 -0.96 12.14
C LEU A 11 -9.51 0.53 11.76
N THR A 12 -9.24 0.83 10.50
CA THR A 12 -9.17 2.22 10.00
C THR A 12 -10.27 2.57 9.00
N ASP A 13 -11.08 1.58 8.58
CA ASP A 13 -12.06 1.70 7.49
C ASP A 13 -11.44 2.25 6.20
N ARG A 14 -10.27 1.72 5.83
CA ARG A 14 -9.49 2.17 4.67
C ARG A 14 -9.17 0.99 3.78
N ARG A 15 -9.30 1.18 2.47
CA ARG A 15 -9.00 0.13 1.50
C ARG A 15 -7.50 -0.19 1.52
N LEU A 16 -7.16 -1.48 1.42
CA LEU A 16 -5.78 -1.97 1.36
C LEU A 16 -4.93 -1.20 0.34
N VAL A 17 -5.47 -0.93 -0.85
CA VAL A 17 -4.72 -0.21 -1.90
C VAL A 17 -4.33 1.18 -1.45
N ASP A 18 -5.21 1.90 -0.75
CA ASP A 18 -4.92 3.25 -0.27
C ASP A 18 -3.79 3.22 0.79
N LEU A 19 -3.81 2.22 1.68
CA LEU A 19 -2.74 1.95 2.66
C LEU A 19 -1.39 1.58 2.02
N CYS A 20 -1.38 1.20 0.75
CA CYS A 20 -0.15 0.87 0.01
C CYS A 20 0.30 1.99 -0.93
N THR A 21 -0.36 3.15 -0.94
CA THR A 21 0.09 4.31 -1.73
C THR A 21 1.13 5.14 -0.97
N HIS A 22 2.18 5.57 -1.67
CA HIS A 22 3.30 6.31 -1.08
C HIS A 22 2.88 7.68 -0.53
N SER A 23 2.01 8.40 -1.23
CA SER A 23 1.43 9.68 -0.82
C SER A 23 0.63 9.54 0.47
N PHE A 24 -0.17 8.47 0.60
CA PHE A 24 -0.92 8.19 1.81
C PHE A 24 -0.01 7.86 3.00
N ALA A 25 0.98 6.98 2.80
CA ALA A 25 1.96 6.64 3.82
C ALA A 25 2.78 7.86 4.25
N THR A 26 3.21 8.70 3.30
CA THR A 26 3.92 9.95 3.55
C THR A 26 3.09 10.92 4.37
N GLN A 27 1.82 11.11 4.00
CA GLN A 27 0.92 12.01 4.73
C GLN A 27 0.64 11.48 6.14
N THR A 28 0.49 10.17 6.28
CA THR A 28 0.32 9.51 7.58
C THR A 28 1.54 9.71 8.46
N LEU A 29 2.75 9.48 7.95
CA LEU A 29 4.01 9.74 8.65
C LEU A 29 4.12 11.21 9.10
N LYS A 30 3.71 12.17 8.26
CA LYS A 30 3.66 13.59 8.63
C LYS A 30 2.71 13.84 9.81
N ARG A 31 1.53 13.21 9.83
CA ARG A 31 0.57 13.33 10.95
C ARG A 31 1.14 12.73 12.24
N VAL A 32 1.65 11.50 12.18
CA VAL A 32 2.27 10.81 13.32
C VAL A 32 3.43 11.63 13.90
N ARG A 33 4.32 12.15 13.03
CA ARG A 33 5.44 13.01 13.44
C ARG A 33 4.99 14.28 14.16
N LYS A 34 3.85 14.86 13.79
CA LYS A 34 3.32 16.06 14.46
C LYS A 34 2.75 15.76 15.84
N ALA A 35 2.22 14.56 16.05
CA ALA A 35 1.57 14.16 17.31
C ALA A 35 2.56 13.71 18.41
N MET A 36 3.80 13.36 18.04
CA MET A 36 4.81 12.87 18.99
C MET A 36 5.66 14.00 19.61
N ASN A 37 6.18 13.78 20.82
CA ASN A 37 7.26 14.59 21.41
C ASN A 37 8.64 14.22 20.80
N ALA A 38 9.69 14.95 21.13
CA ALA A 38 11.01 14.75 20.51
C ALA A 38 11.61 13.36 20.82
N GLU A 39 11.54 12.93 22.09
CA GLU A 39 12.08 11.65 22.57
C GLU A 39 11.42 10.46 21.86
N ALA A 40 10.09 10.48 21.74
CA ALA A 40 9.35 9.44 21.03
C ALA A 40 9.69 9.42 19.53
N LYS A 41 9.94 10.59 18.91
CA LYS A 41 10.31 10.65 17.48
C LYS A 41 11.63 9.97 17.20
N GLU A 42 12.62 10.20 18.05
CA GLU A 42 13.97 9.64 17.91
C GLU A 42 13.93 8.10 17.89
N VAL A 43 13.09 7.50 18.74
CA VAL A 43 13.00 6.04 18.87
C VAL A 43 12.02 5.42 17.87
N LEU A 44 10.84 6.02 17.68
CA LEU A 44 9.72 5.37 16.97
C LEU A 44 9.68 5.68 15.46
N LEU A 45 10.09 6.88 15.03
CA LEU A 45 9.94 7.24 13.62
C LEU A 45 10.90 6.56 12.63
N PRO A 46 12.15 6.18 12.98
CA PRO A 46 13.08 5.65 11.98
C PRO A 46 12.56 4.43 11.21
N ALA A 47 11.82 3.52 11.87
CA ALA A 47 11.23 2.36 11.20
C ALA A 47 10.07 2.74 10.26
N ALA A 48 9.23 3.69 10.67
CA ALA A 48 8.14 4.18 9.84
C ALA A 48 8.65 4.95 8.60
N GLU A 49 9.74 5.70 8.74
CA GLU A 49 10.41 6.38 7.62
C GLU A 49 10.99 5.39 6.60
N ARG A 50 11.59 4.28 7.07
CA ARG A 50 12.05 3.20 6.19
C ARG A 50 10.90 2.55 5.42
N ALA A 51 9.75 2.36 6.06
CA ALA A 51 8.55 1.83 5.41
C ALA A 51 8.09 2.71 4.22
N VAL A 52 8.07 4.04 4.43
CA VAL A 52 7.69 5.00 3.37
C VAL A 52 8.69 4.94 2.22
N ARG A 53 10.00 4.94 2.51
CA ARG A 53 11.03 4.78 1.47
C ARG A 53 10.91 3.45 0.72
N ALA A 54 10.57 2.37 1.42
CA ALA A 54 10.36 1.07 0.80
C ALA A 54 9.23 1.10 -0.24
N LEU A 55 8.15 1.86 -0.02
CA LEU A 55 7.09 2.05 -1.02
C LEU A 55 7.55 2.81 -2.26
N GLU A 56 8.44 3.79 -2.10
CA GLU A 56 9.06 4.48 -3.23
C GLU A 56 9.90 3.50 -4.06
N LEU A 57 10.72 2.68 -3.41
CA LEU A 57 11.57 1.69 -4.08
C LEU A 57 10.76 0.60 -4.80
N VAL A 58 9.59 0.21 -4.28
CA VAL A 58 8.69 -0.71 -5.00
C VAL A 58 8.17 -0.08 -6.29
N GLN A 59 7.90 1.24 -6.32
CA GLN A 59 7.50 1.92 -7.57
C GLN A 59 8.61 1.88 -8.62
N ASP A 60 9.87 1.90 -8.19
CA ASP A 60 11.01 1.83 -9.09
C ASP A 60 11.18 0.44 -9.73
N GLY A 61 10.56 -0.61 -9.18
CA GLY A 61 10.58 -1.98 -9.72
C GLY A 61 9.85 -2.13 -11.06
N PHE A 62 9.04 -1.14 -11.45
CA PHE A 62 8.45 -1.06 -12.79
C PHE A 62 9.48 -0.62 -13.84
N TYR A 63 10.30 -1.57 -14.28
CA TYR A 63 11.52 -1.34 -15.05
C TYR A 63 11.31 -0.72 -16.44
N LEU A 64 10.20 -1.04 -17.13
CA LEU A 64 9.94 -0.47 -18.46
C LEU A 64 9.77 1.05 -18.40
N ARG A 65 9.10 1.55 -17.37
CA ARG A 65 9.00 2.99 -17.07
C ARG A 65 10.38 3.60 -16.82
N ARG A 66 11.23 2.92 -16.04
CA ARG A 66 12.61 3.37 -15.76
C ARG A 66 13.44 3.50 -17.04
N GLN A 67 13.23 2.63 -18.02
CA GLN A 67 13.96 2.64 -19.28
C GLN A 67 13.40 3.64 -20.31
N THR A 68 12.08 3.81 -20.36
CA THR A 68 11.41 4.66 -21.37
C THR A 68 11.17 6.09 -20.90
N GLY A 69 11.33 6.37 -19.60
CA GLY A 69 10.95 7.66 -19.01
C GLY A 69 9.43 7.88 -18.96
N ALA A 70 8.63 6.83 -19.14
CA ALA A 70 7.17 6.95 -19.10
C ALA A 70 6.67 7.50 -17.75
N THR A 71 5.61 8.29 -17.80
CA THR A 71 4.96 8.83 -16.59
C THR A 71 3.90 7.89 -16.02
N SER A 72 3.55 6.84 -16.76
CA SER A 72 2.50 5.89 -16.41
C SER A 72 2.83 4.48 -16.89
N ILE A 73 2.04 3.52 -16.44
CA ILE A 73 2.11 2.10 -16.79
C ILE A 73 0.82 1.75 -17.49
N GLU A 74 0.92 1.52 -18.79
CA GLU A 74 -0.22 1.19 -19.64
C GLU A 74 -0.34 -0.31 -19.80
N PHE A 75 -1.57 -0.80 -19.78
CA PHE A 75 -1.87 -2.21 -20.06
C PHE A 75 -3.17 -2.33 -20.83
N THR A 76 -3.20 -3.30 -21.73
CA THR A 76 -4.37 -3.63 -22.55
C THR A 76 -5.20 -4.69 -21.84
N LEU A 77 -6.48 -4.43 -21.66
CA LEU A 77 -7.44 -5.36 -21.08
C LEU A 77 -7.95 -6.37 -22.12
N ALA A 78 -8.63 -7.43 -21.65
CA ALA A 78 -9.16 -8.48 -22.51
C ALA A 78 -10.18 -7.98 -23.56
N ASP A 79 -10.87 -6.87 -23.27
CA ASP A 79 -11.82 -6.21 -24.18
C ASP A 79 -11.13 -5.27 -25.19
N GLY A 80 -9.80 -5.20 -25.18
CA GLY A 80 -9.00 -4.33 -26.04
C GLY A 80 -8.90 -2.88 -25.57
N THR A 81 -9.51 -2.52 -24.43
CA THR A 81 -9.36 -1.18 -23.85
C THR A 81 -7.99 -1.02 -23.18
N THR A 82 -7.47 0.20 -23.17
CA THR A 82 -6.20 0.53 -22.50
C THR A 82 -6.49 1.23 -21.18
N GLU A 83 -5.97 0.69 -20.08
CA GLU A 83 -5.92 1.37 -18.79
C GLU A 83 -4.49 1.84 -18.51
N SER A 84 -4.37 2.90 -17.71
CA SER A 84 -3.08 3.48 -17.34
C SER A 84 -3.04 3.79 -15.86
N TYR A 85 -2.00 3.31 -15.16
CA TYR A 85 -1.75 3.61 -13.75
C TYR A 85 -0.55 4.53 -13.58
N THR A 86 -0.63 5.39 -12.57
CA THR A 86 0.58 6.03 -12.04
C THR A 86 1.48 4.97 -11.40
N PRO A 87 2.81 5.19 -11.32
CA PRO A 87 3.73 4.24 -10.68
C PRO A 87 3.30 3.90 -9.24
N GLU A 88 2.85 4.91 -8.50
CA GLU A 88 2.30 4.75 -7.16
C GLU A 88 1.09 3.82 -7.13
N ARG A 89 0.11 4.05 -8.03
CA ARG A 89 -1.08 3.21 -8.09
C ARG A 89 -0.72 1.78 -8.48
N ALA A 90 0.18 1.62 -9.45
CA ALA A 90 0.62 0.31 -9.89
C ALA A 90 1.35 -0.46 -8.78
N ALA A 91 2.21 0.20 -7.99
CA ALA A 91 2.87 -0.42 -6.84
C ALA A 91 1.87 -0.87 -5.77
N ALA A 92 0.89 -0.01 -5.44
CA ALA A 92 -0.14 -0.36 -4.47
C ALA A 92 -1.01 -1.54 -4.94
N GLU A 93 -1.35 -1.56 -6.23
CA GLU A 93 -2.07 -2.66 -6.87
C GLU A 93 -1.27 -3.95 -6.94
N TYR A 94 0.02 -3.86 -7.24
CA TYR A 94 0.96 -4.97 -7.22
C TYR A 94 1.04 -5.62 -5.83
N ILE A 95 1.15 -4.80 -4.77
CA ILE A 95 1.13 -5.30 -3.38
C ILE A 95 -0.20 -6.01 -3.07
N ARG A 96 -1.33 -5.49 -3.56
CA ARG A 96 -2.64 -6.16 -3.44
C ARG A 96 -2.67 -7.50 -4.17
N VAL A 97 -2.13 -7.59 -5.40
CA VAL A 97 -2.00 -8.84 -6.16
C VAL A 97 -1.22 -9.89 -5.34
N LEU A 98 -0.07 -9.51 -4.79
CA LEU A 98 0.75 -10.41 -3.98
C LEU A 98 0.03 -10.86 -2.71
N ARG A 99 -0.70 -9.95 -2.04
CA ARG A 99 -1.57 -10.30 -0.91
C ARG A 99 -2.66 -11.29 -1.30
N ASN A 100 -3.30 -11.10 -2.44
CA ASN A 100 -4.36 -11.99 -2.90
C ASN A 100 -3.82 -13.40 -3.23
N ALA A 101 -2.58 -13.49 -3.73
CA ALA A 101 -1.93 -14.78 -3.94
C ALA A 101 -1.75 -15.58 -2.65
N THR A 102 -1.63 -14.94 -1.47
CA THR A 102 -1.52 -15.64 -0.18
C THR A 102 -2.84 -16.14 0.39
N HIS A 103 -3.98 -15.74 -0.18
CA HIS A 103 -5.32 -16.11 0.31
C HIS A 103 -5.95 -17.29 -0.47
N GLY A 104 -5.18 -17.94 -1.34
CA GLY A 104 -5.70 -18.81 -2.41
C GLY A 104 -6.34 -17.96 -3.51
N HIS A 105 -6.32 -18.43 -4.77
CA HIS A 105 -6.84 -17.72 -5.94
C HIS A 105 -8.38 -17.54 -5.92
N GLY A 106 -8.91 -16.88 -4.88
CA GLY A 106 -10.31 -16.90 -4.47
C GLY A 106 -11.25 -15.96 -5.20
N SER A 107 -10.83 -15.34 -6.30
CA SER A 107 -11.77 -14.67 -7.19
C SER A 107 -11.26 -14.67 -8.62
N ASN A 108 -11.53 -15.77 -9.34
CA ASN A 108 -11.52 -15.81 -10.81
C ASN A 108 -12.60 -14.86 -11.35
N ARG A 109 -12.36 -13.54 -11.24
CA ARG A 109 -13.00 -12.60 -12.15
C ARG A 109 -12.12 -12.57 -13.38
N GLU A 110 -12.62 -13.09 -14.51
CA GLU A 110 -11.89 -13.14 -15.77
C GLU A 110 -11.30 -11.76 -16.15
N ASP A 111 -12.00 -10.68 -15.80
CA ASP A 111 -11.56 -9.29 -16.01
C ASP A 111 -10.34 -8.85 -15.16
N ALA A 112 -10.02 -9.57 -14.08
CA ALA A 112 -8.91 -9.24 -13.18
C ALA A 112 -7.58 -9.91 -13.59
N VAL A 113 -7.64 -10.93 -14.44
CA VAL A 113 -6.46 -11.68 -14.91
C VAL A 113 -5.54 -10.80 -15.78
N PRO A 114 -6.03 -10.08 -16.81
CA PRO A 114 -5.16 -9.25 -17.64
C PRO A 114 -4.43 -8.16 -16.85
N ARG A 115 -5.11 -7.53 -15.87
CA ARG A 115 -4.49 -6.52 -15.00
C ARG A 115 -3.41 -7.12 -14.11
N THR A 116 -3.68 -8.31 -13.56
CA THR A 116 -2.73 -9.03 -12.72
C THR A 116 -1.49 -9.41 -13.53
N ASP A 117 -1.68 -10.00 -14.71
CA ASP A 117 -0.60 -10.40 -15.61
C ASP A 117 0.24 -9.21 -16.05
N ALA A 118 -0.40 -8.09 -16.39
CA ALA A 118 0.32 -6.86 -16.71
C ALA A 118 1.19 -6.38 -15.55
N LEU A 119 0.62 -6.25 -14.35
CA LEU A 119 1.37 -5.79 -13.17
C LEU A 119 2.55 -6.71 -12.84
N LEU A 120 2.37 -8.03 -12.97
CA LEU A 120 3.43 -9.01 -12.76
C LEU A 120 4.51 -8.96 -13.86
N THR A 121 4.12 -8.73 -15.11
CA THR A 121 5.03 -8.66 -16.26
C THR A 121 5.89 -7.39 -16.26
N HIS A 122 5.32 -6.28 -15.80
CA HIS A 122 5.98 -4.97 -15.80
C HIS A 122 6.88 -4.72 -14.58
N HIS A 123 6.77 -5.51 -13.51
CA HIS A 123 7.57 -5.35 -12.29
C HIS A 123 8.70 -6.39 -12.20
N ASP A 124 9.85 -6.01 -11.67
CA ASP A 124 11.03 -6.87 -11.47
C ASP A 124 10.91 -7.92 -10.34
N GLY A 125 9.75 -8.03 -9.67
CA GLY A 125 9.55 -8.95 -8.55
C GLY A 125 10.19 -8.55 -7.21
N ASN A 126 10.98 -7.48 -7.15
CA ASN A 126 11.73 -7.14 -5.94
C ASN A 126 10.89 -6.30 -4.97
N LEU A 127 10.55 -6.88 -3.82
CA LEU A 127 9.97 -6.14 -2.70
C LEU A 127 11.05 -5.77 -1.69
N HIS A 128 11.16 -4.48 -1.38
CA HIS A 128 12.09 -4.02 -0.36
C HIS A 128 11.73 -4.60 1.02
N TYR A 129 12.73 -5.13 1.74
CA TYR A 129 12.53 -5.86 3.01
C TYR A 129 11.95 -5.02 4.15
N ASP A 130 12.03 -3.69 4.07
CA ASP A 130 11.40 -2.75 5.02
C ASP A 130 9.89 -2.51 4.72
N LEU A 131 9.33 -2.99 3.60
CA LEU A 131 7.91 -2.83 3.27
C LEU A 131 6.96 -3.32 4.38
N PRO A 132 7.21 -4.46 5.07
CA PRO A 132 6.45 -4.88 6.25
C PRO A 132 6.28 -3.83 7.34
N LEU A 133 7.20 -2.86 7.46
CA LEU A 133 7.13 -1.78 8.44
C LEU A 133 5.99 -0.79 8.17
N LEU A 134 5.27 -0.88 7.05
CA LEU A 134 4.04 -0.12 6.84
C LEU A 134 3.00 -0.41 7.91
N GLY A 135 2.89 -1.68 8.33
CA GLY A 135 2.00 -2.05 9.44
C GLY A 135 2.36 -1.32 10.73
N TYR A 136 3.66 -1.10 10.96
CA TYR A 136 4.14 -0.34 12.11
C TYR A 136 3.80 1.15 12.01
N LEU A 137 3.94 1.79 10.83
CA LEU A 137 3.52 3.18 10.62
C LEU A 137 2.03 3.38 10.97
N TYR A 138 1.16 2.49 10.50
CA TYR A 138 -0.28 2.59 10.75
C TYR A 138 -0.66 2.24 12.19
N LEU A 139 0.08 1.34 12.85
CA LEU A 139 -0.05 1.16 14.30
C LEU A 139 0.29 2.46 15.05
N LEU A 140 1.37 3.15 14.69
CA LEU A 140 1.71 4.44 15.30
C LEU A 140 0.62 5.50 15.06
N GLU A 141 -0.02 5.50 13.88
CA GLU A 141 -1.17 6.38 13.61
C GLU A 141 -2.33 6.10 14.57
N LEU A 142 -2.70 4.83 14.77
CA LEU A 142 -3.76 4.46 15.71
C LEU A 142 -3.43 4.89 17.16
N LEU A 143 -2.17 4.71 17.59
CA LEU A 143 -1.74 5.07 18.94
C LEU A 143 -1.66 6.59 19.16
N THR A 144 -1.30 7.35 18.13
CA THR A 144 -1.18 8.81 18.20
C THR A 144 -2.48 9.55 17.89
N GLY A 145 -3.44 8.90 17.23
CA GLY A 145 -4.74 9.45 16.86
C GLY A 145 -5.89 8.49 17.18
N PRO A 146 -6.19 8.22 18.47
CA PRO A 146 -7.19 7.23 18.87
C PRO A 146 -8.61 7.56 18.42
N ASP A 147 -8.90 8.81 18.05
CA ASP A 147 -10.22 9.23 17.57
C ASP A 147 -10.65 8.50 16.29
N LEU A 148 -9.69 8.15 15.42
CA LEU A 148 -9.98 7.35 14.22
C LEU A 148 -10.55 5.98 14.62
N LEU A 149 -9.90 5.31 15.56
CA LEU A 149 -10.36 4.01 16.06
C LEU A 149 -11.71 4.13 16.76
N ARG A 150 -11.91 5.18 17.58
CA ARG A 150 -13.19 5.44 18.24
C ARG A 150 -14.33 5.61 17.24
N GLN A 151 -14.09 6.36 16.15
CA GLN A 151 -15.09 6.55 15.09
C GLN A 151 -15.46 5.23 14.43
N VAL A 152 -14.47 4.44 14.01
CA VAL A 152 -14.70 3.13 13.38
C VAL A 152 -15.48 2.20 14.31
N LEU A 153 -15.10 2.12 15.59
CA LEU A 153 -15.79 1.29 16.58
C LEU A 153 -17.21 1.78 16.90
N ALA A 154 -17.47 3.09 16.84
CA ALA A 154 -18.79 3.67 17.09
C ALA A 154 -19.73 3.57 15.87
N SER A 155 -19.18 3.61 14.66
CA SER A 155 -19.91 3.51 13.38
C SER A 155 -20.16 2.07 12.95
N SER A 156 -19.39 1.11 13.46
CA SER A 156 -19.64 -0.30 13.22
C SER A 156 -20.94 -0.70 13.94
N PRO A 157 -21.93 -1.30 13.23
CA PRO A 157 -23.11 -1.82 13.91
C PRO A 157 -22.62 -2.80 14.97
N ARG A 158 -23.06 -2.58 16.22
CA ARG A 158 -22.80 -3.54 17.30
C ARG A 158 -23.28 -4.91 16.80
N ILE A 159 -22.36 -5.87 16.75
CA ILE A 159 -22.70 -7.28 16.56
C ILE A 159 -23.69 -7.68 17.64
#